data_AF-A0A965V7T7-F1
#
_entry.id   AF-A0A965V7T7-F1
#
_cell.length_a   1.000
_cell.length_b   1.000
_cell.length_c   1.000
_cell.angle_alpha   90.00
_cell.angle_beta   90.00
_cell.angle_gamma   90.00
#
_symmetry.space_group_name_H-M   'P 1'
#
loop_
_entity.id
_entity.type
_entity.pdbx_description
1 polymer ?
#
loop_
_entity_poly.entity_id
_entity_poly.type
_entity_poly.pdbx_seq_one_letter_code
_entity_poly.pdbx_strand_id
1 'polypeptide(L)'
;MKKNTFLFSFLVLILSSCMKGEKVDLIVHNAVIFTMNNESSIQEAMAIRNGKIIEVGPERQILNKYRADETIDAKGKDIYPGFTDAHGHLLLYAQQKLTLDLVDSKSLNEVLVRCEKYKSLKGKDFIVGTGWDQSLWGTNDLPTNAELNKLFPSIPVCLYRIDGHAALVNDCLLKNANITAASFVDGGEVSLDQNGKPTGILIDNAIGLVEASIPKFSDADLSKAIIEIDYQHISLFRNMVKNGSLKLDVYAMLRMSKENLNFAKKYGQFRYKNLSIQSFKVWADGTLGSRGAYLKKSYDDAAHSHGLLLTSVKELKDMAQFCIENDYQMN
;
A
#
# COMPACT_ATOMS: atom_id res chain seq x y z
N MET A 1 -34.56 -8.39 -72.45
CA MET A 1 -33.64 -9.12 -71.54
C MET A 1 -32.55 -8.25 -70.87
N LYS A 2 -32.35 -6.96 -71.22
CA LYS A 2 -31.30 -6.10 -70.60
C LYS A 2 -31.73 -5.30 -69.36
N LYS A 3 -33.02 -5.22 -69.03
CA LYS A 3 -33.53 -4.47 -67.85
C LYS A 3 -33.43 -5.23 -66.52
N ASN A 4 -33.40 -6.57 -66.53
CA ASN A 4 -33.30 -7.36 -65.30
C ASN A 4 -31.87 -7.47 -64.76
N THR A 5 -30.85 -7.31 -65.60
CA THR A 5 -29.44 -7.39 -65.18
C THR A 5 -29.00 -6.17 -64.36
N PHE A 6 -29.57 -4.99 -64.65
CA PHE A 6 -29.26 -3.75 -63.92
C PHE A 6 -29.89 -3.73 -62.52
N LEU A 7 -31.10 -4.28 -62.38
CA LEU A 7 -31.80 -4.40 -61.10
C LEU A 7 -31.09 -5.41 -60.17
N PHE A 8 -30.55 -6.50 -60.74
CA PHE A 8 -29.78 -7.50 -59.99
C PHE A 8 -28.43 -6.96 -59.50
N SER A 9 -27.74 -6.15 -60.32
CA SER A 9 -26.47 -5.52 -59.94
C SER A 9 -26.64 -4.46 -58.84
N PHE A 10 -27.75 -3.73 -58.85
CA PHE A 10 -28.07 -2.74 -57.80
C PHE A 10 -28.44 -3.40 -56.47
N LEU A 11 -29.08 -4.58 -56.49
CA LEU A 11 -29.43 -5.35 -55.29
C LEU A 11 -28.19 -5.99 -54.63
N VAL A 12 -27.19 -6.42 -55.41
CA VAL A 12 -25.90 -6.95 -54.91
C VAL A 12 -25.05 -5.85 -54.26
N LEU A 13 -25.10 -4.62 -54.78
CA LEU A 13 -24.42 -3.46 -54.19
C LEU A 13 -25.03 -2.99 -52.86
N ILE A 14 -26.34 -3.14 -52.66
CA ILE A 14 -27.02 -2.85 -51.38
C ILE A 14 -26.69 -3.92 -50.33
N LEU A 15 -26.56 -5.18 -50.74
CA LEU A 15 -26.14 -6.29 -49.85
C LEU A 15 -24.66 -6.26 -49.50
N SER A 16 -23.85 -5.51 -50.26
CA SER A 16 -22.41 -5.31 -50.02
C SER A 16 -22.12 -4.04 -49.21
N SER A 17 -23.14 -3.25 -48.87
CA SER A 17 -23.00 -2.04 -48.06
C SER A 17 -22.83 -2.40 -46.58
N CYS A 18 -21.61 -2.83 -46.27
CA CYS A 18 -20.93 -2.61 -44.99
C CYS A 18 -21.76 -2.85 -43.72
N MET A 19 -21.88 -4.11 -43.31
CA MET A 19 -21.83 -4.44 -41.88
C MET A 19 -20.41 -4.11 -41.37
N LYS A 20 -20.08 -2.82 -41.28
CA LYS A 20 -18.92 -2.33 -40.54
C LYS A 20 -19.30 -2.42 -39.07
N GLY A 21 -18.95 -3.54 -38.44
CA GLY A 21 -19.05 -3.68 -36.99
C GLY A 21 -18.44 -2.46 -36.30
N GLU A 22 -19.03 -2.07 -35.16
CA GLU A 22 -18.60 -0.91 -34.40
C GLU A 22 -17.10 -1.00 -34.07
N LYS A 23 -16.36 0.07 -34.33
CA LYS A 23 -14.91 0.06 -34.13
C LYS A 23 -14.56 0.05 -32.64
N VAL A 24 -13.66 -0.82 -32.22
CA VAL A 24 -13.09 -0.90 -30.86
C VAL A 24 -11.58 -1.06 -30.92
N ASP A 25 -10.89 -0.94 -29.79
CA ASP A 25 -9.43 -1.04 -29.77
C ASP A 25 -9.01 -2.52 -29.74
N LEU A 26 -9.67 -3.31 -28.89
CA LEU A 26 -9.33 -4.71 -28.64
C LEU A 26 -10.60 -5.57 -28.50
N ILE A 27 -10.57 -6.77 -29.11
CA ILE A 27 -11.46 -7.87 -28.76
C ILE A 27 -10.64 -9.01 -28.17
N VAL A 28 -11.09 -9.55 -27.04
CA VAL A 28 -10.58 -10.83 -26.50
C VAL A 28 -11.70 -11.85 -26.65
N HIS A 29 -11.43 -13.01 -27.24
CA HIS A 29 -12.43 -14.02 -27.56
C HIS A 29 -11.92 -15.44 -27.30
N ASN A 30 -12.79 -16.44 -27.46
CA ASN A 30 -12.52 -17.84 -27.12
C ASN A 30 -11.96 -17.95 -25.69
N ALA A 31 -12.61 -17.31 -24.72
CA ALA A 31 -12.18 -17.22 -23.34
C ALA A 31 -13.23 -17.81 -22.38
N VAL A 32 -12.83 -18.02 -21.11
CA VAL A 32 -13.76 -18.25 -20.00
C VAL A 32 -13.69 -17.02 -19.08
N ILE A 33 -14.56 -16.04 -19.32
CA ILE A 33 -14.52 -14.73 -18.66
C ILE A 33 -15.43 -14.73 -17.43
N PHE A 34 -14.84 -14.70 -16.25
CA PHE A 34 -15.55 -14.57 -14.98
C PHE A 34 -15.87 -13.09 -14.74
N THR A 35 -17.14 -12.69 -14.90
CA THR A 35 -17.51 -11.27 -14.84
C THR A 35 -17.59 -10.71 -13.42
N MET A 36 -17.76 -11.57 -12.41
CA MET A 36 -18.00 -11.20 -11.00
C MET A 36 -19.15 -10.18 -10.82
N ASN A 37 -20.12 -10.17 -11.74
CA ASN A 37 -21.35 -9.40 -11.59
C ASN A 37 -22.27 -10.07 -10.55
N ASN A 38 -23.41 -9.45 -10.23
CA ASN A 38 -24.37 -9.99 -9.25
C ASN A 38 -24.87 -11.41 -9.61
N GLU A 39 -24.81 -11.79 -10.89
CA GLU A 39 -25.20 -13.11 -11.39
C GLU A 39 -24.01 -14.08 -11.47
N SER A 40 -22.80 -13.62 -11.19
CA SER A 40 -21.53 -14.35 -11.34
C SER A 40 -21.40 -15.04 -12.71
N SER A 41 -21.81 -14.33 -13.77
CA SER A 41 -21.88 -14.89 -15.11
C SER A 41 -20.50 -15.18 -15.72
N ILE A 42 -20.45 -16.25 -16.52
CA ILE A 42 -19.28 -16.63 -17.33
C ILE A 42 -19.60 -16.31 -18.79
N GLN A 43 -18.69 -15.64 -19.48
CA GLN A 43 -18.86 -15.19 -20.87
C GLN A 43 -17.66 -15.60 -21.73
N GLU A 44 -17.78 -15.47 -23.05
CA GLU A 44 -16.82 -16.05 -23.99
C GLU A 44 -15.93 -15.01 -24.68
N ALA A 45 -16.41 -13.77 -24.79
CA ALA A 45 -15.68 -12.67 -25.42
C ALA A 45 -16.02 -11.31 -24.80
N MET A 46 -15.12 -10.34 -24.97
CA MET A 46 -15.33 -8.95 -24.59
C MET A 46 -14.76 -7.98 -25.62
N ALA A 47 -15.39 -6.82 -25.75
CA ALA A 47 -14.94 -5.71 -26.57
C ALA A 47 -14.49 -4.54 -25.68
N ILE A 48 -13.32 -3.97 -26.00
CA ILE A 48 -12.65 -2.95 -25.19
C ILE A 48 -12.41 -1.69 -26.02
N ARG A 49 -12.82 -0.53 -25.49
CA ARG A 49 -12.60 0.78 -26.08
C ARG A 49 -12.14 1.78 -25.02
N ASN A 50 -11.07 2.50 -25.30
CA ASN A 50 -10.39 3.44 -24.41
C ASN A 50 -10.10 2.84 -23.01
N GLY A 51 -9.62 1.60 -22.98
CA GLY A 51 -9.32 0.87 -21.73
C GLY A 51 -10.53 0.46 -20.90
N LYS A 52 -11.76 0.57 -21.44
CA LYS A 52 -12.99 0.13 -20.79
C LYS A 52 -13.62 -1.01 -21.55
N ILE A 53 -14.11 -2.01 -20.82
CA ILE A 53 -14.99 -3.04 -21.38
C ILE A 53 -16.31 -2.36 -21.73
N ILE A 54 -16.69 -2.39 -23.01
CA ILE A 54 -17.96 -1.82 -23.48
C ILE A 54 -19.05 -2.87 -23.66
N GLU A 55 -18.66 -4.14 -23.85
CA GLU A 55 -19.57 -5.29 -23.89
C GLU A 55 -18.79 -6.57 -23.55
N VAL A 56 -19.47 -7.51 -22.90
CA VAL A 56 -19.00 -8.86 -22.60
C VAL A 56 -20.16 -9.82 -22.85
N GLY A 57 -19.92 -10.96 -23.50
CA GLY A 57 -21.00 -11.83 -23.94
C GLY A 57 -20.56 -13.08 -24.71
N PRO A 58 -21.50 -13.76 -25.38
CA PRO A 58 -21.21 -14.88 -26.27
C PRO A 58 -20.28 -14.45 -27.42
N GLU A 59 -19.34 -15.32 -27.80
CA GLU A 59 -18.27 -14.98 -28.74
C GLU A 59 -18.82 -14.48 -30.08
N ARG A 60 -19.77 -15.23 -30.64
CA ARG A 60 -20.38 -14.92 -31.94
C ARG A 60 -21.10 -13.57 -31.93
N GLN A 61 -21.69 -13.18 -30.80
CA GLN A 61 -22.35 -11.87 -30.68
C GLN A 61 -21.31 -10.74 -30.76
N ILE A 62 -20.24 -10.84 -29.98
CA ILE A 62 -19.17 -9.83 -29.95
C ILE A 62 -18.49 -9.72 -31.32
N LEU A 63 -18.11 -10.84 -31.94
CA LEU A 63 -17.40 -10.88 -33.22
C LEU A 63 -18.24 -10.38 -34.40
N ASN A 64 -19.57 -10.50 -34.34
CA ASN A 64 -20.46 -9.96 -35.37
C ASN A 64 -20.73 -8.47 -35.19
N LYS A 65 -20.79 -7.99 -33.94
CA LYS A 65 -21.14 -6.61 -33.61
C LYS A 65 -19.96 -5.65 -33.74
N TYR A 66 -18.75 -6.09 -33.40
CA TYR A 66 -17.57 -5.23 -33.28
C TYR A 66 -16.47 -5.57 -34.29
N ARG A 67 -15.66 -4.58 -34.64
CA ARG A 67 -14.37 -4.75 -35.33
C ARG A 67 -13.28 -4.09 -34.52
N ALA A 68 -12.19 -4.80 -34.24
CA ALA A 68 -11.11 -4.30 -33.40
C ALA A 68 -9.84 -4.00 -34.20
N ASP A 69 -9.02 -3.07 -33.70
CA ASP A 69 -7.66 -2.86 -34.21
C ASP A 69 -6.75 -4.04 -33.81
N GLU A 70 -6.99 -4.67 -32.66
CA GLU A 70 -6.32 -5.86 -32.17
C GLU A 70 -7.31 -6.96 -31.74
N THR A 71 -6.97 -8.23 -31.95
CA THR A 71 -7.79 -9.36 -31.50
C THR A 71 -6.92 -10.42 -30.83
N ILE A 72 -7.34 -10.86 -29.64
CA ILE A 72 -6.66 -11.88 -28.85
C ILE A 72 -7.57 -13.11 -28.75
N ASP A 73 -7.09 -14.23 -29.29
CA ASP A 73 -7.66 -15.56 -29.04
C ASP A 73 -7.11 -16.10 -27.70
N ALA A 74 -7.98 -16.19 -26.70
CA ALA A 74 -7.61 -16.67 -25.36
C ALA A 74 -7.47 -18.20 -25.28
N LYS A 75 -7.82 -18.95 -26.33
CA LYS A 75 -7.64 -20.41 -26.42
C LYS A 75 -8.30 -21.19 -25.28
N GLY A 76 -9.51 -20.79 -24.91
CA GLY A 76 -10.30 -21.35 -23.82
C GLY A 76 -9.75 -21.05 -22.43
N LYS A 77 -8.82 -20.09 -22.28
CA LYS A 77 -8.25 -19.75 -20.96
C LYS A 77 -9.18 -18.84 -20.15
N ASP A 78 -9.02 -18.96 -18.84
CA ASP A 78 -9.74 -18.14 -17.87
C ASP A 78 -9.28 -16.69 -17.88
N ILE A 79 -10.25 -15.78 -17.73
CA ILE A 79 -10.02 -14.36 -17.50
C ILE A 79 -10.81 -13.94 -16.26
N TYR A 80 -10.11 -13.30 -15.33
CA TYR A 80 -10.67 -12.74 -14.10
C TYR A 80 -10.49 -11.22 -14.08
N PRO A 81 -11.33 -10.48 -13.33
CA PRO A 81 -11.05 -9.09 -13.01
C PRO A 81 -9.69 -9.00 -12.31
N GLY A 82 -8.96 -7.91 -12.56
CA GLY A 82 -7.69 -7.67 -11.86
C GLY A 82 -7.90 -7.62 -10.35
N PHE A 83 -6.96 -8.20 -9.59
CA PHE A 83 -7.02 -8.15 -8.13
C PHE A 83 -6.91 -6.72 -7.63
N THR A 84 -7.74 -6.37 -6.65
CA THR A 84 -7.69 -5.09 -5.94
C THR A 84 -7.31 -5.36 -4.50
N ASP A 85 -6.17 -4.84 -4.08
CA ASP A 85 -5.80 -4.79 -2.67
C ASP A 85 -6.44 -3.55 -2.05
N ALA A 86 -7.33 -3.75 -1.08
CA ALA A 86 -8.08 -2.68 -0.45
C ALA A 86 -7.25 -1.90 0.58
N HIS A 87 -6.15 -2.48 1.10
CA HIS A 87 -5.30 -1.85 2.10
C HIS A 87 -3.86 -2.33 1.98
N GLY A 88 -3.01 -1.48 1.40
CA GLY A 88 -1.59 -1.75 1.26
C GLY A 88 -0.73 -0.52 1.50
N HIS A 89 0.42 -0.71 2.15
CA HIS A 89 1.41 0.33 2.39
C HIS A 89 2.52 0.27 1.35
N LEU A 90 2.23 0.78 0.14
CA LEU A 90 3.16 0.72 -0.97
C LEU A 90 4.50 1.43 -0.67
N LEU A 91 4.49 2.59 -0.01
CA LEU A 91 5.73 3.30 0.36
C LEU A 91 6.56 2.50 1.36
N LEU A 92 5.92 1.91 2.37
CA LEU A 92 6.62 1.06 3.33
C LEU A 92 7.18 -0.19 2.64
N TYR A 93 6.43 -0.79 1.72
CA TYR A 93 6.92 -1.90 0.90
C TYR A 93 8.14 -1.50 0.05
N ALA A 94 8.11 -0.31 -0.57
CA ALA A 94 9.26 0.26 -1.28
C ALA A 94 10.48 0.40 -0.38
N GLN A 95 10.30 1.05 0.77
CA GLN A 95 11.35 1.27 1.75
C GLN A 95 11.91 -0.06 2.25
N GLN A 96 11.06 -1.06 2.52
CA GLN A 96 11.47 -2.40 2.90
C GLN A 96 12.45 -3.00 1.88
N LYS A 97 12.18 -2.85 0.57
CA LYS A 97 13.09 -3.33 -0.50
C LYS A 97 14.44 -2.61 -0.53
N LEU A 98 14.53 -1.39 0.00
CA LEU A 98 15.75 -0.58 0.06
C LEU A 98 16.52 -0.76 1.38
N THR A 99 15.83 -1.21 2.44
CA THR A 99 16.37 -1.48 3.77
C THR A 99 16.77 -2.94 3.95
N LEU A 100 17.30 -3.26 5.14
CA LEU A 100 17.58 -4.64 5.54
C LEU A 100 16.29 -5.44 5.75
N ASP A 101 16.15 -6.57 5.04
CA ASP A 101 15.02 -7.47 5.19
C ASP A 101 15.23 -8.47 6.34
N LEU A 102 14.33 -8.41 7.33
CA LEU A 102 14.32 -9.24 8.53
C LEU A 102 13.15 -10.22 8.56
N VAL A 103 12.34 -10.28 7.48
CA VAL A 103 11.24 -11.24 7.37
C VAL A 103 11.79 -12.66 7.52
N ASP A 104 10.99 -13.50 8.19
CA ASP A 104 11.28 -14.90 8.48
C ASP A 104 12.51 -15.18 9.34
N SER A 105 13.14 -14.17 9.96
CA SER A 105 14.17 -14.40 10.98
C SER A 105 13.58 -15.21 12.14
N LYS A 106 14.20 -16.35 12.46
CA LYS A 106 13.72 -17.29 13.49
C LYS A 106 14.30 -17.04 14.88
N SER A 107 15.17 -16.05 15.02
CA SER A 107 15.71 -15.60 16.31
C SER A 107 16.27 -14.18 16.23
N LEU A 108 16.48 -13.55 17.38
CA LEU A 108 17.25 -12.30 17.47
C LEU A 108 18.66 -12.48 16.89
N ASN A 109 19.31 -13.63 17.11
CA ASN A 109 20.64 -13.88 16.56
C ASN A 109 20.68 -13.83 15.03
N GLU A 110 19.67 -14.37 14.35
CA GLU A 110 19.57 -14.26 12.89
C GLU A 110 19.40 -12.80 12.44
N VAL A 111 18.63 -12.00 13.19
CA VAL A 111 18.49 -10.55 12.93
C VAL A 111 19.85 -9.86 13.02
N LEU A 112 20.63 -10.16 14.07
CA LEU A 112 21.97 -9.58 14.27
C LEU A 112 22.94 -9.95 13.14
N VAL A 113 22.99 -11.23 12.75
CA VAL A 113 23.83 -11.71 11.63
C VAL A 113 23.48 -11.00 10.32
N ARG A 114 22.18 -10.78 10.06
CA ARG A 114 21.73 -10.01 8.89
C ARG A 114 22.16 -8.54 8.98
N CYS A 115 22.11 -7.92 10.16
CA CYS A 115 22.59 -6.55 10.38
C CYS A 115 24.09 -6.41 10.07
N GLU A 116 24.91 -7.34 10.57
CA GLU A 116 26.36 -7.33 10.31
C GLU A 116 26.68 -7.51 8.82
N LYS A 117 25.98 -8.45 8.15
CA LYS A 117 26.10 -8.66 6.70
C LYS A 117 25.67 -7.43 5.91
N TYR A 118 24.59 -6.75 6.31
CA TYR A 118 24.13 -5.54 5.65
C TYR A 118 25.17 -4.41 5.78
N LYS A 119 25.73 -4.21 6.98
CA LYS A 119 26.76 -3.21 7.23
C LYS A 119 28.03 -3.45 6.40
N SER A 120 28.51 -4.69 6.31
CA SER A 120 29.73 -5.02 5.56
C SER A 120 29.56 -4.83 4.04
N LEU A 121 28.39 -5.17 3.49
CA LEU A 121 28.12 -5.08 2.05
C LEU A 121 27.82 -3.67 1.55
N LYS A 122 27.22 -2.83 2.40
CA LYS A 122 26.68 -1.53 1.97
C LYS A 122 27.43 -0.33 2.54
N GLY A 123 28.35 -0.54 3.48
CA GLY A 123 29.18 0.52 4.07
C GLY A 123 28.36 1.65 4.71
N LYS A 124 27.12 1.39 5.13
CA LYS A 124 26.18 2.43 5.58
C LYS A 124 26.49 2.90 7.00
N ASP A 125 26.37 4.19 7.26
CA ASP A 125 26.54 4.80 8.58
C ASP A 125 25.27 4.74 9.45
N PHE A 126 24.22 4.06 8.95
CA PHE A 126 22.97 3.82 9.64
C PHE A 126 22.42 2.46 9.18
N ILE A 127 21.91 1.64 10.11
CA ILE A 127 21.23 0.38 9.79
C ILE A 127 19.73 0.58 9.99
N VAL A 128 18.98 0.52 8.90
CA VAL A 128 17.51 0.45 8.93
C VAL A 128 17.11 -0.93 8.42
N GLY A 129 16.22 -1.60 9.14
CA GLY A 129 15.66 -2.87 8.72
C GLY A 129 14.20 -3.03 9.12
N THR A 130 13.49 -3.94 8.46
CA THR A 130 12.06 -4.18 8.69
C THR A 130 11.76 -5.67 8.62
N GLY A 131 10.84 -6.14 9.47
CA GLY A 131 10.22 -7.46 9.31
C GLY A 131 10.54 -8.47 10.40
N TRP A 132 11.22 -8.08 11.48
CA TRP A 132 11.43 -9.00 12.60
C TRP A 132 10.10 -9.30 13.29
N ASP A 133 9.95 -10.53 13.79
CA ASP A 133 8.76 -10.96 14.52
C ASP A 133 9.16 -11.96 15.62
N GLN A 134 9.07 -11.52 16.87
CA GLN A 134 9.40 -12.33 18.03
C GLN A 134 8.47 -13.54 18.20
N SER A 135 7.24 -13.49 17.65
CA SER A 135 6.31 -14.62 17.74
C SER A 135 6.83 -15.89 17.04
N LEU A 136 7.75 -15.71 16.08
CA LEU A 136 8.42 -16.81 15.38
C LEU A 136 9.61 -17.38 16.15
N TRP A 137 10.03 -16.74 17.25
CA TRP A 137 11.24 -17.08 18.01
C TRP A 137 10.97 -18.03 19.18
N GLY A 138 9.72 -18.48 19.35
CA GLY A 138 9.31 -19.33 20.47
C GLY A 138 9.17 -18.59 21.80
N THR A 139 9.06 -17.26 21.78
CA THR A 139 8.81 -16.41 22.95
C THR A 139 7.82 -15.28 22.62
N ASN A 140 7.09 -14.81 23.62
CA ASN A 140 6.24 -13.62 23.53
C ASN A 140 6.95 -12.35 24.04
N ASP A 141 8.17 -12.50 24.55
CA ASP A 141 8.95 -11.39 25.08
C ASP A 141 9.55 -10.57 23.94
N LEU A 142 9.46 -9.25 24.07
CA LEU A 142 10.12 -8.32 23.16
C LEU A 142 11.64 -8.34 23.41
N PRO A 143 12.47 -8.20 22.35
CA PRO A 143 13.92 -8.18 22.51
C PRO A 143 14.40 -6.90 23.21
N THR A 144 15.65 -6.93 23.70
CA THR A 144 16.36 -5.73 24.16
C THR A 144 17.49 -5.36 23.20
N ASN A 145 17.94 -4.12 23.25
CA ASN A 145 18.99 -3.60 22.38
C ASN A 145 20.42 -3.93 22.84
N ALA A 146 20.59 -4.78 23.87
CA ALA A 146 21.89 -5.07 24.47
C ALA A 146 22.92 -5.60 23.46
N GLU A 147 22.53 -6.53 22.59
CA GLU A 147 23.41 -7.08 21.57
C GLU A 147 23.67 -6.08 20.42
N LEU A 148 22.66 -5.27 20.06
CA LEU A 148 22.86 -4.17 19.10
C LEU A 148 23.87 -3.14 19.62
N ASN A 149 23.85 -2.85 20.92
CA ASN A 149 24.79 -1.93 21.55
C ASN A 149 26.23 -2.46 21.52
N LYS A 150 26.42 -3.78 21.62
CA LYS A 150 27.74 -4.42 21.51
C LYS A 150 28.26 -4.41 20.07
N LEU A 151 27.41 -4.77 19.11
CA LEU A 151 27.79 -4.91 17.70
C LEU A 151 27.92 -3.56 16.99
N PHE A 152 27.11 -2.58 17.37
CA PHE A 152 26.98 -1.29 16.70
C PHE A 152 27.04 -0.12 17.69
N PRO A 153 28.13 0.06 18.47
CA PRO A 153 28.19 1.07 19.54
C PRO A 153 28.15 2.52 19.02
N SER A 154 28.61 2.76 17.80
CA SER A 154 28.70 4.08 17.17
C SER A 154 27.92 4.22 15.87
N ILE A 155 27.14 3.19 15.50
CA ILE A 155 26.32 3.18 14.29
C ILE A 155 24.86 3.13 14.73
N PRO A 156 24.03 4.14 14.42
CA PRO A 156 22.61 4.10 14.73
C PRO A 156 21.92 2.91 14.05
N VAL A 157 21.06 2.22 14.81
CA VAL A 157 20.27 1.09 14.34
C VAL A 157 18.80 1.33 14.65
N CYS A 158 17.93 1.13 13.65
CA CYS A 158 16.47 1.13 13.80
C CYS A 158 15.87 -0.05 13.04
N LEU A 159 15.31 -1.03 13.77
CA LEU A 159 14.72 -2.23 13.20
C LEU A 159 13.22 -2.25 13.48
N TYR A 160 12.39 -2.15 12.44
CA TYR A 160 10.94 -2.21 12.55
C TYR A 160 10.42 -3.64 12.63
N ARG A 161 9.46 -3.86 13.52
CA ARG A 161 8.71 -5.11 13.62
C ARG A 161 7.87 -5.32 12.35
N ILE A 162 7.51 -6.57 12.06
CA ILE A 162 6.72 -6.97 10.89
C ILE A 162 5.39 -6.20 10.72
N ASP A 163 4.77 -5.76 11.82
CA ASP A 163 3.51 -5.01 11.80
C ASP A 163 3.70 -3.50 11.75
N GLY A 164 4.93 -3.00 11.91
CA GLY A 164 5.23 -1.56 11.92
C GLY A 164 4.86 -0.82 13.20
N HIS A 165 4.36 -1.52 14.24
CA HIS A 165 3.90 -0.91 15.50
C HIS A 165 4.93 -0.98 16.63
N ALA A 166 6.10 -1.56 16.35
CA ALA A 166 7.24 -1.51 17.25
C ALA A 166 8.55 -1.34 16.48
N ALA A 167 9.52 -0.69 17.10
CA ALA A 167 10.89 -0.61 16.60
C ALA A 167 11.89 -0.94 17.71
N LEU A 168 12.91 -1.73 17.36
CA LEU A 168 14.08 -1.98 18.20
C LEU A 168 15.22 -1.04 17.76
N VAL A 169 15.66 -0.17 18.66
CA VAL A 169 16.71 0.83 18.44
C VAL A 169 17.86 0.68 19.43
N ASN A 170 19.08 1.04 19.02
CA ASN A 170 20.25 1.00 19.91
C ASN A 170 20.45 2.31 20.68
N ASP A 171 21.32 2.28 21.70
CA ASP A 171 21.64 3.43 22.57
C ASP A 171 22.24 4.60 21.77
N CYS A 172 22.93 4.32 20.65
CA CYS A 172 23.43 5.36 19.75
C CYS A 172 22.28 6.18 19.17
N LEU A 173 21.24 5.53 18.63
CA LEU A 173 20.08 6.23 18.07
C LEU A 173 19.24 6.91 19.17
N LEU A 174 19.03 6.25 20.32
CA LEU A 174 18.33 6.85 21.46
C LEU A 174 18.98 8.17 21.90
N LYS A 175 20.32 8.20 21.99
CA LYS A 175 21.07 9.41 22.33
C LYS A 175 20.92 10.49 21.27
N ASN A 176 21.03 10.13 19.98
CA ASN A 176 20.87 11.08 18.88
C ASN A 176 19.48 11.75 18.87
N ALA A 177 18.45 11.00 19.26
CA ALA A 177 17.08 11.47 19.37
C ALA A 177 16.72 12.07 20.74
N ASN A 178 17.67 12.14 21.69
CA ASN A 178 17.46 12.59 23.07
C ASN A 178 16.34 11.84 23.82
N ILE A 179 16.18 10.54 23.55
CA ILE A 179 15.18 9.69 24.21
C ILE A 179 15.72 9.19 25.54
N THR A 180 14.91 9.32 26.60
CA THR A 180 15.26 8.93 27.97
C THR A 180 14.10 8.16 28.61
N ALA A 181 14.29 7.66 29.82
CA ALA A 181 13.22 7.04 30.61
C ALA A 181 12.06 7.99 30.93
N ALA A 182 12.28 9.30 30.87
CA ALA A 182 11.26 10.33 31.08
C ALA A 182 10.55 10.75 29.78
N SER A 183 10.94 10.20 28.63
CA SER A 183 10.30 10.51 27.36
C SER A 183 8.88 9.98 27.33
N PHE A 184 7.93 10.88 27.08
CA PHE A 184 6.52 10.56 26.98
C PHE A 184 5.98 11.04 25.63
N VAL A 185 5.18 10.19 24.99
CA VAL A 185 4.44 10.50 23.78
C VAL A 185 3.03 9.97 23.96
N ASP A 186 2.03 10.82 23.72
CA ASP A 186 0.65 10.37 23.80
C ASP A 186 0.39 9.26 22.76
N GLY A 187 -0.27 8.18 23.17
CA GLY A 187 -0.44 6.98 22.34
C GLY A 187 0.87 6.27 21.97
N GLY A 188 1.94 6.38 22.77
CA GLY A 188 3.20 5.70 22.51
C GLY A 188 3.93 5.31 23.79
N GLU A 189 4.79 4.29 23.70
CA GLU A 189 5.56 3.79 24.84
C GLU A 189 7.05 3.66 24.51
N VAL A 190 7.90 4.17 25.41
CA VAL A 190 9.32 3.80 25.48
C VAL A 190 9.45 2.70 26.51
N SER A 191 9.69 1.47 26.08
CA SER A 191 9.78 0.33 26.99
C SER A 191 11.01 0.43 27.89
N LEU A 192 10.81 0.22 29.19
CA LEU A 192 11.85 0.30 30.22
C LEU A 192 12.13 -1.08 30.83
N ASP A 193 13.38 -1.33 31.21
CA ASP A 193 13.77 -2.50 31.99
C ASP A 193 13.44 -2.32 33.48
N GLN A 194 13.71 -3.36 34.28
CA GLN A 194 13.50 -3.36 35.73
C GLN A 194 14.29 -2.28 36.50
N ASN A 195 15.31 -1.69 35.89
CA ASN A 195 16.11 -0.61 36.47
C ASN A 195 15.67 0.77 35.96
N GLY A 196 14.61 0.84 35.15
CA GLY A 196 14.13 2.08 34.54
C GLY A 196 14.97 2.54 33.35
N LYS A 197 15.84 1.70 32.76
CA LYS A 197 16.59 2.04 31.55
C LYS A 197 15.77 1.68 30.30
N PRO A 198 15.74 2.53 29.25
CA PRO A 198 15.16 2.14 27.96
C PRO A 198 15.74 0.83 27.43
N THR A 199 14.87 -0.11 27.07
CA THR A 199 15.24 -1.41 26.47
C THR A 199 15.64 -1.28 25.00
N GLY A 200 15.33 -0.13 24.40
CA GLY A 200 15.44 0.12 22.96
C GLY A 200 14.16 -0.21 22.19
N ILE A 201 13.11 -0.70 22.84
CA ILE A 201 11.81 -0.89 22.20
C ILE A 201 10.99 0.40 22.27
N LEU A 202 10.57 0.89 21.10
CA LEU A 202 9.63 1.99 20.91
C LEU A 202 8.33 1.43 20.33
N ILE A 203 7.19 1.78 20.92
CA ILE A 203 5.86 1.26 20.53
C ILE A 203 4.97 2.41 20.04
N ASP A 204 4.24 2.17 18.95
CA ASP A 204 3.28 3.09 18.35
C ASP A 204 3.85 4.51 18.15
N ASN A 205 3.22 5.55 18.69
CA ASN A 205 3.64 6.94 18.45
C ASN A 205 5.07 7.24 18.95
N ALA A 206 5.62 6.44 19.86
CA ALA A 206 7.00 6.59 20.32
C ALA A 206 8.03 6.29 19.22
N ILE A 207 7.67 5.52 18.19
CA ILE A 207 8.52 5.32 16.99
C ILE A 207 8.80 6.67 16.31
N GLY A 208 7.83 7.59 16.33
CA GLY A 208 7.96 8.94 15.77
C GLY A 208 9.13 9.74 16.36
N LEU A 209 9.58 9.43 17.58
CA LEU A 209 10.70 10.10 18.23
C LEU A 209 12.03 9.94 17.47
N VAL A 210 12.20 8.86 16.71
CA VAL A 210 13.44 8.60 15.96
C VAL A 210 13.35 8.91 14.47
N GLU A 211 12.14 9.13 13.93
CA GLU A 211 11.93 9.31 12.48
C GLU A 211 12.77 10.44 11.87
N ALA A 212 12.92 11.55 12.59
CA ALA A 212 13.71 12.70 12.13
C ALA A 212 15.21 12.39 12.01
N SER A 213 15.71 11.40 12.75
CA SER A 213 17.11 10.96 12.71
C SER A 213 17.39 9.91 11.64
N ILE A 214 16.35 9.32 11.03
CA ILE A 214 16.50 8.27 10.02
C ILE A 214 16.81 8.91 8.66
N PRO A 215 17.83 8.40 7.92
CA PRO A 215 18.14 8.88 6.58
C PRO A 215 16.95 8.73 5.64
N LYS A 216 16.55 9.83 4.99
CA LYS A 216 15.50 9.80 3.98
C LYS A 216 16.02 9.23 2.66
N PHE A 217 15.22 8.37 2.04
CA PHE A 217 15.47 7.93 0.66
C PHE A 217 15.22 9.08 -0.31
N SER A 218 15.97 9.14 -1.41
CA SER A 218 15.70 10.12 -2.45
C SER A 218 14.43 9.76 -3.23
N ASP A 219 13.77 10.75 -3.82
CA ASP A 219 12.63 10.50 -4.73
C ASP A 219 12.99 9.50 -5.84
N ALA A 220 14.24 9.51 -6.32
CA ALA A 220 14.71 8.57 -7.32
C ALA A 220 14.80 7.12 -6.80
N ASP A 221 15.15 6.92 -5.53
CA ASP A 221 15.17 5.61 -4.90
C ASP A 221 13.74 5.11 -4.66
N LEU A 222 12.85 5.98 -4.17
CA LEU A 222 11.43 5.67 -3.93
C LEU A 222 10.68 5.40 -5.24
N SER A 223 10.98 6.14 -6.32
CA SER A 223 10.39 5.95 -7.66
C SER A 223 10.61 4.55 -8.22
N LYS A 224 11.73 3.91 -7.86
CA LYS A 224 12.06 2.55 -8.31
C LYS A 224 11.29 1.48 -7.53
N ALA A 225 10.62 1.85 -6.44
CA ALA A 225 10.14 0.91 -5.45
C ALA A 225 8.60 0.92 -5.21
N ILE A 226 7.84 1.86 -5.81
CA ILE A 226 6.34 1.96 -5.83
C ILE A 226 5.71 2.35 -4.47
N ILE A 227 4.68 3.22 -4.45
CA ILE A 227 4.55 4.26 -3.41
C ILE A 227 3.12 4.39 -2.82
N GLU A 228 3.02 4.83 -1.55
CA GLU A 228 1.85 5.32 -0.77
C GLU A 228 1.92 6.88 -0.62
N ILE A 229 0.81 7.59 -0.42
CA ILE A 229 0.78 9.06 -0.56
C ILE A 229 0.66 9.80 0.76
N ASP A 230 1.56 10.77 0.92
CA ASP A 230 1.41 11.91 1.83
C ASP A 230 1.61 13.20 1.02
N TYR A 231 1.24 14.38 1.55
CA TYR A 231 1.32 15.66 0.83
C TYR A 231 2.66 15.85 0.10
N GLN A 232 3.75 15.56 0.82
CA GLN A 232 5.12 15.63 0.32
C GLN A 232 5.40 14.72 -0.89
N HIS A 233 4.66 13.61 -1.04
CA HIS A 233 4.81 12.64 -2.12
C HIS A 233 3.83 12.89 -3.28
N ILE A 234 2.83 13.76 -3.16
CA ILE A 234 1.86 14.01 -4.24
C ILE A 234 2.56 14.45 -5.54
N SER A 235 3.60 15.28 -5.44
CA SER A 235 4.39 15.72 -6.60
C SER A 235 5.09 14.56 -7.29
N LEU A 236 5.65 13.62 -6.53
CA LEU A 236 6.31 12.42 -7.01
C LEU A 236 5.33 11.55 -7.82
N PHE A 237 4.13 11.29 -7.30
CA PHE A 237 3.13 10.52 -8.02
C PHE A 237 2.65 11.22 -9.28
N ARG A 238 2.43 12.54 -9.22
CA ARG A 238 2.06 13.29 -10.43
C ARG A 238 3.13 13.17 -11.51
N ASN A 239 4.41 13.15 -11.13
CA ASN A 239 5.52 12.90 -12.06
C ASN A 239 5.50 11.48 -12.62
N MET A 240 5.24 10.46 -11.78
CA MET A 240 5.11 9.06 -12.23
C MET A 240 3.91 8.84 -13.17
N VAL A 241 2.79 9.53 -12.93
CA VAL A 241 1.64 9.53 -13.84
C VAL A 241 1.98 10.26 -15.15
N LYS A 242 2.72 11.37 -15.07
CA LYS A 242 3.12 12.18 -16.24
C LYS A 242 4.09 11.42 -17.15
N ASN A 243 5.08 10.72 -16.59
CA ASN A 243 6.06 9.95 -17.36
C ASN A 243 5.60 8.51 -17.68
N GLY A 244 4.42 8.10 -17.20
CA GLY A 244 3.84 6.79 -17.46
C GLY A 244 4.47 5.64 -16.67
N SER A 245 5.23 5.92 -15.60
CA SER A 245 5.83 4.89 -14.74
C SER A 245 4.87 4.35 -13.67
N LEU A 246 3.80 5.08 -13.30
CA LEU A 246 2.75 4.52 -12.44
C LEU A 246 1.84 3.62 -13.28
N LYS A 247 1.93 2.31 -13.10
CA LYS A 247 1.17 1.30 -13.86
C LYS A 247 -0.12 0.84 -13.17
N LEU A 248 -0.19 0.98 -11.84
CA LEU A 248 -1.35 0.60 -11.05
C LEU A 248 -2.33 1.76 -10.92
N ASP A 249 -3.61 1.45 -10.74
CA ASP A 249 -4.58 2.40 -10.21
C ASP A 249 -4.36 2.52 -8.70
N VAL A 250 -4.16 3.75 -8.22
CA VAL A 250 -3.87 4.06 -6.83
C VAL A 250 -5.03 4.87 -6.24
N TYR A 251 -5.66 4.28 -5.23
CA TYR A 251 -6.58 4.95 -4.32
C TYR A 251 -5.80 5.37 -3.07
N ALA A 252 -5.38 6.62 -3.03
CA ALA A 252 -4.54 7.15 -1.99
C ALA A 252 -5.34 7.70 -0.81
N MET A 253 -4.94 7.28 0.39
CA MET A 253 -5.49 7.72 1.66
C MET A 253 -4.48 8.64 2.34
N LEU A 254 -4.84 9.90 2.55
CA LEU A 254 -3.98 10.90 3.20
C LEU A 254 -3.95 10.71 4.71
N ARG A 255 -2.86 11.11 5.36
CA ARG A 255 -2.83 11.27 6.83
C ARG A 255 -3.54 12.55 7.26
N MET A 256 -4.08 12.58 8.48
CA MET A 256 -4.72 13.76 9.08
C MET A 256 -3.71 14.83 9.54
N SER A 257 -2.89 15.35 8.61
CA SER A 257 -1.95 16.45 8.84
C SER A 257 -2.50 17.79 8.37
N LYS A 258 -2.01 18.90 8.93
CA LYS A 258 -2.43 20.25 8.54
C LYS A 258 -2.30 20.49 7.03
N GLU A 259 -1.23 20.00 6.43
CA GLU A 259 -0.93 20.11 4.99
C GLU A 259 -1.95 19.33 4.15
N ASN A 260 -2.27 18.10 4.55
CA ASN A 260 -3.26 17.27 3.86
C ASN A 260 -4.68 17.81 4.02
N LEU A 261 -5.04 18.33 5.20
CA LEU A 261 -6.32 19.01 5.44
C LEU A 261 -6.47 20.24 4.53
N ASN A 262 -5.40 21.05 4.41
CA ASN A 262 -5.40 22.20 3.51
C ASN A 262 -5.49 21.79 2.04
N PHE A 263 -4.83 20.69 1.65
CA PHE A 263 -4.94 20.12 0.31
C PHE A 263 -6.39 19.70 0.02
N ALA A 264 -7.02 18.94 0.92
CA ALA A 264 -8.41 18.48 0.76
C ALA A 264 -9.39 19.66 0.66
N LYS A 265 -9.26 20.68 1.54
CA LYS A 265 -10.09 21.90 1.47
C LYS A 265 -9.93 22.65 0.16
N LYS A 266 -8.72 22.66 -0.41
CA LYS A 266 -8.40 23.42 -1.63
C LYS A 266 -8.84 22.71 -2.90
N TYR A 267 -8.70 21.38 -2.95
CA TYR A 267 -8.86 20.61 -4.19
C TYR A 267 -10.08 19.68 -4.18
N GLY A 268 -10.72 19.45 -3.01
CA GLY A 268 -11.73 18.42 -2.85
C GLY A 268 -11.18 17.04 -3.22
N GLN A 269 -12.05 16.11 -3.60
CA GLN A 269 -11.64 14.84 -4.20
C GLN A 269 -10.77 15.10 -5.44
N PHE A 270 -9.56 14.57 -5.43
CA PHE A 270 -8.58 14.82 -6.48
C PHE A 270 -8.37 13.56 -7.33
N ARG A 271 -8.44 13.71 -8.66
CA ARG A 271 -8.13 12.62 -9.60
C ARG A 271 -7.18 13.09 -10.69
N TYR A 272 -6.14 12.30 -10.94
CA TYR A 272 -5.17 12.52 -12.01
C TYR A 272 -4.81 11.18 -12.67
N LYS A 273 -5.50 10.85 -13.77
CA LYS A 273 -5.44 9.53 -14.44
C LYS A 273 -5.68 8.36 -13.47
N ASN A 274 -4.65 7.53 -13.26
CA ASN A 274 -4.63 6.37 -12.39
C ASN A 274 -4.32 6.71 -10.92
N LEU A 275 -4.27 7.99 -10.55
CA LEU A 275 -4.21 8.44 -9.17
C LEU A 275 -5.55 9.04 -8.74
N SER A 276 -6.09 8.57 -7.63
CA SER A 276 -7.23 9.18 -6.92
C SER A 276 -6.85 9.45 -5.45
N ILE A 277 -7.22 10.62 -4.93
CA ILE A 277 -7.01 11.04 -3.55
C ILE A 277 -8.34 11.59 -3.04
N GLN A 278 -9.03 10.79 -2.23
CA GLN A 278 -10.39 11.08 -1.77
C GLN A 278 -10.70 10.41 -0.42
N SER A 279 -9.67 10.04 0.32
CA SER A 279 -9.78 9.41 1.62
C SER A 279 -8.72 9.91 2.58
N PHE A 280 -9.01 9.85 3.87
CA PHE A 280 -8.04 9.90 4.94
C PHE A 280 -7.89 8.54 5.61
N LYS A 281 -6.66 8.22 6.03
CA LYS A 281 -6.35 7.12 6.93
C LYS A 281 -6.26 7.63 8.36
N VAL A 282 -6.93 6.96 9.28
CA VAL A 282 -6.92 7.23 10.72
C VAL A 282 -6.58 5.97 11.50
N TRP A 283 -6.09 6.14 12.73
CA TRP A 283 -5.80 5.06 13.65
C TRP A 283 -6.54 5.31 14.96
N ALA A 284 -7.36 4.36 15.38
CA ALA A 284 -7.99 4.43 16.70
C ALA A 284 -7.04 3.91 17.79
N ASP A 285 -6.41 2.77 17.52
CA ASP A 285 -5.55 2.01 18.43
C ASP A 285 -4.39 1.32 17.68
N GLY A 286 -3.55 0.58 18.41
CA GLY A 286 -2.40 -0.18 17.85
C GLY A 286 -2.76 -1.62 17.43
N THR A 287 -1.79 -2.53 17.48
CA THR A 287 -1.98 -3.96 17.12
C THR A 287 -1.96 -4.89 18.33
N LEU A 288 -2.51 -6.10 18.15
CA LEU A 288 -2.48 -7.13 19.18
C LEU A 288 -1.05 -7.58 19.52
N GLY A 289 -0.16 -7.71 18.53
CA GLY A 289 1.18 -8.29 18.70
C GLY A 289 2.15 -7.40 19.50
N SER A 290 2.02 -6.08 19.40
CA SER A 290 2.75 -5.12 20.25
C SER A 290 2.02 -4.78 21.55
N ARG A 291 0.83 -5.37 21.76
CA ARG A 291 -0.11 -5.02 22.84
C ARG A 291 -0.60 -3.57 22.81
N GLY A 292 -0.64 -2.94 21.63
CA GLY A 292 -1.16 -1.59 21.41
C GLY A 292 -2.66 -1.53 21.09
N ALA A 293 -3.29 -2.61 20.64
CA ALA A 293 -4.73 -2.64 20.34
C ALA A 293 -5.58 -2.41 21.60
N TYR A 294 -6.59 -1.54 21.52
CA TYR A 294 -7.35 -1.09 22.69
C TYR A 294 -8.53 -2.02 22.99
N LEU A 295 -8.37 -2.85 24.02
CA LEU A 295 -9.30 -3.92 24.37
C LEU A 295 -10.29 -3.50 25.47
N LYS A 296 -11.47 -4.13 25.47
CA LYS A 296 -12.50 -3.93 26.52
C LYS A 296 -12.12 -4.54 27.88
N LYS A 297 -11.17 -5.47 27.89
CA LYS A 297 -10.60 -6.14 29.07
C LYS A 297 -9.09 -6.18 28.90
N SER A 298 -8.37 -6.45 29.99
CA SER A 298 -6.92 -6.60 29.93
C SER A 298 -6.52 -7.72 28.98
N TYR A 299 -5.32 -7.61 28.40
CA TYR A 299 -4.68 -8.69 27.67
C TYR A 299 -4.49 -9.92 28.58
N ASP A 300 -4.73 -11.12 28.06
CA ASP A 300 -4.54 -12.38 28.82
C ASP A 300 -3.07 -12.60 29.20
N ASP A 301 -2.14 -12.15 28.36
CA ASP A 301 -0.69 -12.22 28.55
C ASP A 301 -0.08 -10.93 29.13
N ALA A 302 -0.92 -9.94 29.45
CA ALA A 302 -0.52 -8.69 30.12
C ALA A 302 -1.69 -8.12 30.95
N ALA A 303 -1.91 -8.69 32.13
CA ALA A 303 -3.08 -8.44 33.00
C ALA A 303 -3.29 -6.97 33.42
N HIS A 304 -2.30 -6.09 33.22
CA HIS A 304 -2.38 -4.67 33.53
C HIS A 304 -2.50 -3.77 32.29
N SER A 305 -2.38 -4.31 31.08
CA SER A 305 -2.51 -3.56 29.84
C SER A 305 -3.89 -3.78 29.21
N HIS A 306 -4.51 -2.69 28.76
CA HIS A 306 -5.69 -2.72 27.88
C HIS A 306 -5.31 -2.24 26.46
N GLY A 307 -4.02 -2.04 26.18
CA GLY A 307 -3.52 -1.39 24.98
C GLY A 307 -3.63 0.13 25.03
N LEU A 308 -3.51 0.76 23.87
CA LEU A 308 -3.31 2.19 23.72
C LEU A 308 -4.37 2.77 22.77
N LEU A 309 -5.04 3.82 23.23
CA LEU A 309 -5.86 4.65 22.36
C LEU A 309 -4.94 5.67 21.68
N LEU A 310 -4.70 5.50 20.37
CA LEU A 310 -3.80 6.36 19.60
C LEU A 310 -4.44 7.70 19.24
N THR A 311 -5.75 7.69 19.00
CA THR A 311 -6.56 8.89 18.73
C THR A 311 -7.77 8.88 19.64
N SER A 312 -7.98 9.96 20.40
CA SER A 312 -9.11 10.04 21.33
C SER A 312 -10.45 9.97 20.59
N VAL A 313 -11.50 9.52 21.28
CA VAL A 313 -12.86 9.47 20.70
C VAL A 313 -13.32 10.86 20.23
N LYS A 314 -12.90 11.93 20.91
CA LYS A 314 -13.19 13.30 20.49
C LYS A 314 -12.50 13.62 19.17
N GLU A 315 -11.19 13.35 19.05
CA GLU A 315 -10.45 13.61 17.82
C GLU A 315 -10.96 12.77 16.65
N LEU A 316 -11.32 11.51 16.87
CA LEU A 316 -11.95 10.67 15.84
C LEU A 316 -13.26 11.28 15.32
N LYS A 317 -14.08 11.85 16.22
CA LYS A 317 -15.32 12.56 15.83
C LYS A 317 -15.02 13.85 15.06
N ASP A 318 -14.04 14.62 15.50
CA ASP A 318 -13.61 15.85 14.83
C ASP A 318 -13.06 15.54 13.41
N MET A 319 -12.27 14.48 13.26
CA MET A 319 -11.77 13.96 11.98
C MET A 319 -12.92 13.46 11.07
N ALA A 320 -13.87 12.71 11.62
CA ALA A 320 -15.04 12.23 10.87
C ALA A 320 -15.89 13.40 10.34
N GLN A 321 -16.12 14.41 11.20
CA GLN A 321 -16.84 15.61 10.81
C GLN A 321 -16.13 16.35 9.68
N PHE A 322 -14.80 16.49 9.76
CA PHE A 322 -14.00 17.07 8.68
C PHE A 322 -14.17 16.30 7.36
N CYS A 323 -14.08 14.97 7.39
CA CYS A 323 -14.27 14.12 6.21
C CYS A 323 -15.66 14.31 5.58
N ILE A 324 -16.73 14.34 6.39
CA ILE A 324 -18.10 14.57 5.93
C ILE A 324 -18.23 15.94 5.26
N GLU A 325 -17.70 17.00 5.86
CA GLU A 325 -17.79 18.38 5.34
C GLU A 325 -17.05 18.58 4.02
N ASN A 326 -16.05 17.74 3.73
CA ASN A 326 -15.18 17.88 2.56
C ASN A 326 -15.38 16.77 1.52
N ASP A 327 -16.38 15.90 1.69
CA ASP A 327 -16.67 14.75 0.81
C ASP A 327 -15.46 13.79 0.68
N TYR A 328 -14.83 13.47 1.81
CA TYR A 328 -13.75 12.49 1.90
C TYR A 328 -14.21 11.25 2.67
N GLN A 329 -13.71 10.08 2.29
CA GLN A 329 -13.84 8.87 3.09
C GLN A 329 -12.90 8.92 4.31
N MET A 330 -13.30 8.31 5.42
CA MET A 330 -12.44 8.02 6.58
C MET A 330 -12.24 6.51 6.67
N ASN A 331 -10.99 6.05 6.67
CA ASN A 331 -10.56 4.64 6.72
C ASN A 331 -9.57 4.37 7.85
#